data_AF-A0A5N9C209-F1
#
_entry.id   AF-A0A5N9C209-F1
#
_cell.length_a   1.000
_cell.length_b   1.000
_cell.length_c   1.000
_cell.angle_alpha   90.00
_cell.angle_beta   90.00
_cell.angle_gamma   90.00
#
_symmetry.space_group_name_H-M   'P 1'
#
loop_
_entity.id
_entity.type
_entity.pdbx_description
1 polymer ?
#
loop_
_entity_poly.entity_id
_entity_poly.type
_entity_poly.pdbx_seq_one_letter_code
_entity_poly.pdbx_strand_id
1 'polypeptide(L)'
;MKFLIISFIFMFVVFLVSCAQEKIKDPEFSTLQEPVIIMNSTKKFGRASEYNKALDRTVKLPLKIWPSYTQKMITLGGNPTKDTCVLEGEPKTKAEMTDVEILEEASCLYTLFQEEGRAPGQYFVGIKKVRIIDTGEIGWTWSNAIAE
;
A
#
# COMPACT_ATOMS: atom_id res chain seq x y z
N MET A 1 -21.60 -31.83 -40.35
CA MET A 1 -20.31 -31.64 -39.64
C MET A 1 -19.72 -30.23 -39.83
N LYS A 2 -19.65 -29.67 -41.05
CA LYS A 2 -19.11 -28.30 -41.28
C LYS A 2 -19.87 -27.17 -40.56
N PHE A 3 -21.20 -27.24 -40.46
CA PHE A 3 -22.03 -26.26 -39.74
C PHE A 3 -21.83 -26.28 -38.20
N LEU A 4 -21.55 -27.44 -37.61
CA LEU A 4 -21.29 -27.57 -36.15
C LEU A 4 -19.94 -26.96 -35.76
N ILE A 5 -18.93 -27.08 -36.63
CA ILE A 5 -17.59 -26.50 -36.41
C ILE A 5 -17.65 -24.96 -36.45
N ILE A 6 -18.42 -24.38 -37.37
CA ILE A 6 -18.59 -22.92 -37.48
C ILE A 6 -19.30 -22.35 -36.24
N SER A 7 -20.32 -23.05 -35.72
CA SER A 7 -21.03 -22.65 -34.50
C SER A 7 -20.13 -22.68 -33.26
N PHE A 8 -19.20 -23.63 -33.18
CA PHE A 8 -18.27 -23.75 -32.05
C PHE A 8 -17.22 -22.64 -32.07
N ILE A 9 -16.72 -22.28 -33.25
CA ILE A 9 -15.76 -21.17 -33.43
C ILE A 9 -16.42 -19.84 -33.08
N PHE A 10 -17.68 -19.61 -33.48
CA PHE A 10 -18.39 -18.38 -33.15
C PHE A 10 -18.62 -18.22 -31.65
N MET A 11 -18.92 -19.31 -30.93
CA MET A 11 -19.08 -19.29 -29.47
C MET A 11 -17.76 -19.00 -28.75
N PHE A 12 -16.63 -19.50 -29.27
CA PHE A 12 -15.30 -19.25 -28.70
C PHE A 12 -14.85 -17.78 -28.90
N VAL A 13 -15.18 -17.17 -30.04
CA VAL A 13 -14.85 -15.77 -30.33
C VAL A 13 -15.63 -14.81 -29.41
N VAL A 14 -16.90 -15.10 -29.11
CA VAL A 14 -17.70 -14.27 -28.17
C VAL A 14 -17.17 -14.37 -26.74
N PHE A 15 -16.62 -15.52 -26.33
CA PHE A 15 -16.01 -15.70 -25.01
C PHE A 15 -14.72 -14.89 -24.82
N LEU A 16 -13.92 -14.72 -25.89
CA LEU A 16 -12.66 -13.95 -25.84
C LEU A 16 -12.90 -12.42 -25.75
N VAL A 17 -13.99 -11.91 -26.33
CA VAL A 17 -14.30 -10.46 -26.32
C VAL A 17 -14.83 -9.99 -24.96
N SER A 18 -15.44 -10.88 -24.16
CA SER A 18 -16.04 -10.50 -22.87
C SER A 18 -15.05 -10.36 -21.71
N CYS A 19 -13.77 -10.75 -21.88
CA CYS A 19 -12.73 -10.58 -20.85
C CYS A 19 -11.85 -9.34 -21.03
N ALA A 20 -12.05 -8.55 -22.09
CA ALA A 20 -11.19 -7.40 -22.42
C ALA A 20 -11.77 -6.04 -21.97
N GLN A 21 -12.56 -6.00 -20.90
CA GLN A 21 -12.86 -4.74 -20.21
C GLN A 21 -11.85 -4.54 -19.09
N GLU A 22 -10.64 -4.09 -19.45
CA GLU A 22 -9.77 -3.41 -18.50
C GLU A 22 -10.53 -2.14 -18.06
N LYS A 23 -10.99 -2.12 -16.81
CA LYS A 23 -11.53 -0.90 -16.21
C LYS A 23 -10.37 0.07 -16.08
N ILE A 24 -10.29 1.02 -17.01
CA ILE A 24 -9.39 2.17 -16.91
C ILE A 24 -9.81 2.91 -15.63
N LYS A 25 -9.04 2.75 -14.55
CA LYS A 25 -9.23 3.52 -13.31
C LYS A 25 -8.72 4.92 -13.61
N ASP A 26 -9.54 5.94 -13.38
CA ASP A 26 -9.10 7.33 -13.53
C ASP A 26 -7.87 7.57 -12.64
N PRO A 27 -6.89 8.35 -13.12
CA PRO A 27 -5.68 8.63 -12.35
C PRO A 27 -6.03 9.39 -11.07
N GLU A 28 -5.54 8.88 -9.95
CA GLU A 28 -5.80 9.42 -8.61
C GLU A 28 -4.56 10.20 -8.16
N PHE A 29 -4.69 11.51 -7.95
CA PHE A 29 -3.58 12.39 -7.58
C PHE A 29 -3.67 12.82 -6.12
N SER A 30 -2.53 13.00 -5.47
CA SER A 30 -2.43 13.50 -4.09
C SER A 30 -1.03 14.09 -3.84
N THR A 31 -0.79 14.55 -2.60
CA THR A 31 0.49 15.07 -2.14
C THR A 31 1.05 14.22 -1.00
N LEU A 32 2.38 14.14 -0.90
CA LEU A 32 3.03 13.48 0.22
C LEU A 32 2.95 14.30 1.52
N GLN A 33 2.70 13.61 2.64
CA GLN A 33 2.71 14.17 4.00
C GLN A 33 3.56 13.31 4.95
N GLU A 34 3.85 13.80 6.16
CA GLU A 34 4.58 13.04 7.17
C GLU A 34 3.78 11.77 7.59
N PRO A 35 4.34 10.56 7.38
CA PRO A 35 3.66 9.33 7.76
C PRO A 35 3.79 9.07 9.26
N VAL A 36 2.67 9.08 9.97
CA VAL A 36 2.60 8.85 11.42
C VAL A 36 1.67 7.67 11.74
N ILE A 37 2.17 6.73 12.53
CA ILE A 37 1.40 5.58 13.03
C ILE A 37 1.04 5.79 14.49
N ILE A 38 -0.21 5.54 14.86
CA ILE A 38 -0.65 5.47 16.26
C ILE A 38 -0.64 4.00 16.71
N MET A 39 0.26 3.65 17.62
CA MET A 39 0.47 2.25 18.05
C MET A 39 -0.57 1.75 19.07
N ASN A 40 -1.04 2.65 19.93
CA ASN A 40 -2.01 2.36 20.98
C ASN A 40 -3.03 3.49 21.01
N SER A 41 -3.95 3.48 20.04
CA SER A 41 -5.03 4.46 20.03
C SER A 41 -5.86 4.31 21.30
N THR A 42 -5.92 5.35 22.11
CA THR A 42 -6.82 5.42 23.28
C THR A 42 -8.27 5.65 22.87
N LYS A 43 -8.55 5.84 21.58
CA LYS A 43 -9.88 6.00 21.02
C LYS A 43 -10.65 4.68 21.09
N LYS A 44 -11.38 4.46 22.17
CA LYS A 44 -12.33 3.34 22.28
C LYS A 44 -13.56 3.62 21.40
N PHE A 45 -13.94 2.63 20.59
CA PHE A 45 -15.12 2.69 19.75
C PHE A 45 -16.36 2.98 20.61
N GLY A 46 -17.07 4.08 20.35
CA GLY A 46 -18.34 4.43 21.01
C GLY A 46 -18.27 5.29 22.28
N ARG A 47 -17.09 5.75 22.75
CA ARG A 47 -16.99 6.68 23.90
C ARG A 47 -15.98 7.80 23.63
N ALA A 48 -16.46 8.89 23.02
CA ALA A 48 -15.63 10.06 22.71
C ALA A 48 -15.04 10.76 23.96
N SER A 49 -15.69 10.63 25.12
CA SER A 49 -15.27 11.29 26.38
C SER A 49 -14.04 10.67 27.06
N GLU A 50 -13.57 9.50 26.62
CA GLU A 50 -12.37 8.82 27.16
C GLU A 50 -11.16 8.92 26.21
N TYR A 51 -11.29 9.58 25.05
CA TYR A 51 -10.18 9.75 24.12
C TYR A 51 -9.17 10.75 24.66
N ASN A 52 -7.97 10.28 25.00
CA ASN A 52 -6.88 11.13 25.44
C ASN A 52 -5.69 11.00 24.48
N LYS A 53 -5.65 11.88 23.48
CA LYS A 53 -4.58 11.95 22.48
C LYS A 53 -3.18 12.04 23.08
N ALA A 54 -3.02 12.56 24.31
CA ALA A 54 -1.72 12.66 24.97
C ALA A 54 -1.14 11.30 25.40
N LEU A 55 -1.97 10.25 25.44
CA LEU A 55 -1.56 8.88 25.80
C LEU A 55 -1.33 7.99 24.56
N ASP A 56 -1.65 8.48 23.36
CA ASP A 56 -1.38 7.80 22.10
C ASP A 56 0.14 7.80 21.86
N ARG A 57 0.76 6.62 21.73
CA ARG A 57 2.16 6.52 21.29
C ARG A 57 2.18 6.53 19.78
N THR A 58 2.87 7.52 19.24
CA THR A 58 3.05 7.70 17.81
C THR A 58 4.44 7.28 17.37
N VAL A 59 4.53 6.65 16.19
CA VAL A 59 5.80 6.41 15.51
C VAL A 59 5.79 7.22 14.22
N LYS A 60 6.80 8.08 14.07
CA LYS A 60 7.08 8.79 12.82
C LYS A 60 7.85 7.84 11.90
N LEU A 61 7.31 7.60 10.71
CA LEU A 61 8.00 6.83 9.68
C LEU A 61 8.80 7.78 8.78
N PRO A 62 9.89 7.32 8.16
CA PRO A 62 10.64 8.16 7.24
C PRO A 62 9.88 8.32 5.92
N LEU A 63 9.77 9.56 5.43
CA LEU A 63 9.21 9.82 4.11
C LEU A 63 10.19 9.39 3.01
N LYS A 64 10.00 8.17 2.52
CA LYS A 64 10.90 7.49 1.58
C LYS A 64 10.10 6.75 0.52
N ILE A 65 10.74 6.54 -0.63
CA ILE A 65 10.24 5.77 -1.77
C ILE A 65 11.16 4.57 -1.99
N TRP A 66 10.60 3.36 -1.95
CA TRP A 66 11.31 2.12 -2.22
C TRP A 66 11.02 1.61 -3.62
N PRO A 67 12.00 1.00 -4.31
CA PRO A 67 11.79 0.48 -5.66
C PRO A 67 10.83 -0.73 -5.69
N SER A 68 10.85 -1.58 -4.67
CA SER A 68 10.07 -2.82 -4.64
C SER A 68 9.72 -3.25 -3.22
N TYR A 69 8.86 -4.26 -3.13
CA TYR A 69 8.56 -4.97 -1.90
C TYR A 69 8.37 -6.46 -2.18
N THR A 70 8.51 -7.29 -1.14
CA THR A 70 8.03 -8.67 -1.15
C THR A 70 6.96 -8.88 -0.10
N GLN A 71 5.97 -9.70 -0.41
CA GLN A 71 4.90 -10.06 0.51
C GLN A 71 5.23 -11.40 1.17
N LYS A 72 5.25 -11.43 2.51
CA LYS A 72 5.65 -12.60 3.29
C LYS A 72 4.78 -12.76 4.53
N MET A 73 4.53 -14.01 4.89
CA MET A 73 3.95 -14.37 6.18
C MET A 73 5.05 -14.34 7.25
N ILE A 74 5.02 -13.36 8.16
CA ILE A 74 6.09 -13.12 9.13
C ILE A 74 5.55 -13.23 10.57
N THR A 75 6.31 -13.96 11.39
CA THR A 75 6.11 -14.12 12.83
C THR A 75 7.20 -13.34 13.57
N LEU A 76 6.85 -12.36 14.40
CA LEU A 76 7.81 -11.63 15.25
C LEU A 76 7.51 -11.85 16.73
N GLY A 77 8.51 -12.27 17.51
CA GLY A 77 8.46 -12.27 18.98
C GLY A 77 7.30 -13.06 19.60
N GLY A 78 6.92 -14.20 19.01
CA GLY A 78 5.81 -15.03 19.49
C GLY A 78 4.41 -14.53 19.15
N ASN A 79 4.28 -13.44 18.37
CA ASN A 79 2.99 -12.98 17.86
C ASN A 79 2.45 -13.90 16.76
N PRO A 80 1.14 -13.87 16.48
CA PRO A 80 0.57 -14.56 15.32
C PRO A 80 1.26 -14.15 14.02
N THR A 81 1.41 -15.10 13.11
CA THR A 81 1.94 -14.86 11.77
C THR A 81 1.01 -13.90 11.02
N LYS A 82 1.58 -12.85 10.41
CA LYS A 82 0.84 -11.82 9.68
C LYS A 82 1.33 -11.71 8.24
N ASP A 83 0.40 -11.47 7.34
CA ASP A 83 0.72 -11.07 5.98
C ASP A 83 1.35 -9.67 5.98
N THR A 84 2.61 -9.60 5.57
CA THR A 84 3.49 -8.45 5.79
C THR A 84 4.24 -8.08 4.52
N CYS A 85 4.20 -6.80 4.14
CA CYS A 85 5.10 -6.24 3.13
C CYS A 85 6.48 -5.98 3.71
N VAL A 86 7.51 -6.40 2.97
CA VAL A 86 8.91 -6.13 3.27
C VAL A 86 9.45 -5.23 2.17
N LEU A 87 9.76 -3.98 2.52
CA LEU A 87 10.31 -3.00 1.59
C LEU A 87 11.76 -3.38 1.23
N GLU A 88 12.12 -3.33 -0.05
CA GLU A 88 13.40 -3.79 -0.57
C GLU A 88 14.08 -2.71 -1.42
N GLY A 89 15.41 -2.83 -1.54
CA GLY A 89 16.26 -1.89 -2.29
C GLY A 89 16.60 -0.63 -1.50
N GLU A 90 17.42 0.23 -2.11
CA GLU A 90 17.83 1.49 -1.52
C GLU A 90 16.70 2.52 -1.63
N PRO A 91 16.17 3.02 -0.49
CA PRO A 91 15.11 4.00 -0.52
C PRO A 91 15.66 5.39 -0.84
N LYS A 92 14.83 6.19 -1.53
CA LYS A 92 15.07 7.61 -1.77
C LYS A 92 14.22 8.45 -0.83
N THR A 93 14.85 9.36 -0.09
CA THR A 93 14.14 10.34 0.74
C THR A 93 13.37 11.32 -0.13
N LYS A 94 12.16 11.71 0.30
CA LYS A 94 11.32 12.72 -0.35
C LYS A 94 10.89 13.80 0.63
N ALA A 95 10.46 14.93 0.08
CA ALA A 95 9.93 16.06 0.83
C ALA A 95 8.39 15.97 0.92
N GLU A 96 7.82 16.59 1.95
CA GLU A 96 6.38 16.84 2.03
C GLU A 96 5.91 17.72 0.87
N MET A 97 4.61 17.68 0.59
CA MET A 97 3.95 18.40 -0.52
C MET A 97 4.47 18.03 -1.91
N THR A 98 5.18 16.90 -2.04
CA THR A 98 5.53 16.36 -3.36
C THR A 98 4.27 15.80 -4.02
N ASP A 99 3.94 16.26 -5.22
CA ASP A 99 2.80 15.77 -5.99
C ASP A 99 3.05 14.36 -6.53
N VAL A 100 2.05 13.49 -6.37
CA VAL A 100 2.10 12.09 -6.78
C VAL A 100 0.83 11.62 -7.46
N GLU A 101 0.98 10.69 -8.40
CA GLU A 101 -0.08 9.86 -8.96
C GLU A 101 -0.06 8.50 -8.26
N ILE A 102 -1.20 8.08 -7.71
CA ILE A 102 -1.38 6.79 -7.05
C ILE A 102 -1.70 5.75 -8.12
N LEU A 103 -0.83 4.75 -8.21
CA LEU A 103 -0.93 3.71 -9.23
C LEU A 103 -1.60 2.43 -8.70
N GLU A 104 -1.25 2.05 -7.48
CA GLU A 104 -1.61 0.76 -6.91
C GLU A 104 -1.55 0.80 -5.38
N GLU A 105 -2.32 -0.06 -4.72
CA GLU A 105 -2.23 -0.31 -3.28
C GLU A 105 -1.88 -1.78 -3.05
N ALA A 106 -0.87 -2.05 -2.23
CA ALA A 106 -0.51 -3.42 -1.88
C ALA A 106 -1.58 -4.05 -1.00
N SER A 107 -1.76 -5.37 -1.12
CA SER A 107 -2.78 -6.12 -0.38
C SER A 107 -2.43 -6.38 1.09
N CYS A 108 -1.16 -6.23 1.47
CA CYS A 108 -0.69 -6.44 2.83
C CYS A 108 -1.22 -5.34 3.78
N LEU A 109 -1.60 -5.73 5.00
CA LEU A 109 -2.04 -4.78 6.04
C LEU A 109 -0.92 -4.36 6.99
N TYR A 110 0.19 -5.11 6.98
CA TYR A 110 1.35 -4.84 7.82
C TYR A 110 2.57 -4.59 6.95
N THR A 111 3.47 -3.73 7.43
CA THR A 111 4.78 -3.53 6.81
C THR A 111 5.87 -3.77 7.84
N LEU A 112 6.88 -4.55 7.45
CA LEU A 112 8.10 -4.75 8.23
C LEU A 112 9.04 -3.58 7.96
N PHE A 113 9.41 -2.87 9.01
CA PHE A 113 10.38 -1.79 8.92
C PHE A 113 11.38 -1.88 10.07
N GLN A 114 12.65 -1.68 9.74
CA GLN A 114 13.70 -1.59 10.74
C GLN A 114 14.20 -0.15 10.78
N GLU A 115 13.93 0.51 11.89
CA GLU A 115 14.52 1.81 12.19
C GLU A 115 15.98 1.62 12.63
N GLU A 116 16.84 2.58 12.29
CA GLU A 116 18.25 2.52 12.62
C GLU A 116 18.45 2.41 14.14
N GLY A 117 19.29 1.47 14.57
CA GLY A 117 19.54 1.20 15.98
C GLY A 117 18.39 0.50 16.73
N ARG A 118 17.30 0.12 16.05
CA ARG A 118 16.20 -0.67 16.63
C ARG A 118 16.06 -2.03 15.96
N ALA A 119 15.42 -2.95 16.67
CA ALA A 119 14.99 -4.22 16.10
C ALA A 119 13.88 -3.97 15.04
N PRO A 120 13.76 -4.82 14.00
CA PRO A 120 12.66 -4.74 13.05
C PRO A 120 11.29 -4.78 13.73
N GLY A 121 10.40 -3.87 13.36
CA GLY A 121 9.02 -3.80 13.81
C GLY A 121 8.03 -4.16 12.70
N GLN A 122 6.96 -4.86 13.05
CA GLN A 122 5.77 -5.02 12.19
C GLN A 122 4.77 -3.92 12.53
N TYR A 123 4.54 -3.01 11.60
CA TYR A 123 3.65 -1.88 11.76
C TYR A 123 2.35 -2.11 10.99
N PHE A 124 1.20 -1.79 11.58
CA PHE A 124 -0.10 -1.86 10.90
C PHE A 124 -0.28 -0.64 9.99
N VAL A 125 0.39 -0.70 8.85
CA VAL A 125 0.35 0.30 7.77
C VAL A 125 0.59 -0.45 6.46
N GLY A 126 -0.22 -0.15 5.46
CA GLY A 126 -0.03 -0.65 4.09
C GLY A 126 0.95 0.21 3.32
N ILE A 127 1.16 -0.14 2.05
CA ILE A 127 1.99 0.63 1.12
C ILE A 127 1.24 0.89 -0.17
N LYS A 128 1.49 2.05 -0.77
CA LYS A 128 0.95 2.46 -2.06
C LYS A 128 2.08 2.69 -3.06
N LYS A 129 1.86 2.25 -4.29
CA LYS A 129 2.72 2.53 -5.42
C LYS A 129 2.35 3.89 -5.97
N VAL A 130 3.35 4.75 -6.12
CA VAL A 130 3.19 6.12 -6.58
C VAL A 130 4.16 6.44 -7.69
N ARG A 131 3.77 7.36 -8.57
CA ARG A 131 4.64 8.08 -9.50
C ARG A 131 4.78 9.51 -9.00
N ILE A 132 6.01 9.97 -8.81
CA ILE A 132 6.30 11.39 -8.55
C ILE A 132 6.06 12.17 -9.84
N ILE A 133 5.23 13.21 -9.81
CA ILE A 133 4.84 13.97 -11.01
C ILE A 133 6.05 14.67 -11.63
N ASP A 134 6.84 15.37 -10.81
CA ASP A 134 7.96 16.19 -11.31
C ASP A 134 9.09 15.37 -11.94
N THR A 135 9.38 14.18 -11.41
CA THR A 135 10.55 13.38 -11.82
C THR A 135 10.18 12.14 -12.63
N GLY A 136 8.90 11.74 -12.65
CA GLY A 136 8.46 10.46 -13.21
C GLY A 136 8.94 9.23 -12.44
N GLU A 137 9.57 9.40 -11.28
CA GLU A 137 10.07 8.30 -10.45
C GLU A 137 8.91 7.47 -9.89
N ILE A 138 8.99 6.15 -10.03
CA ILE A 138 7.98 5.21 -9.54
C ILE A 138 8.54 4.39 -8.39
N GLY A 139 7.76 4.23 -7.33
CA GLY A 139 8.09 3.33 -6.22
C GLY A 139 6.98 3.22 -5.20
N TRP A 140 7.28 2.60 -4.07
CA TRP A 140 6.36 2.31 -2.98
C TRP A 140 6.62 3.24 -1.80
N THR A 141 5.55 3.76 -1.21
CA THR A 141 5.60 4.52 0.05
C THR A 141 4.49 4.08 0.99
N TRP A 142 4.47 4.62 2.21
CA TRP A 142 3.47 4.31 3.22
C TRP A 142 2.08 4.77 2.77
N SER A 143 1.05 3.98 3.02
CA SER A 143 -0.31 4.36 2.62
C SER A 143 -0.79 5.63 3.32
N ASN A 144 -0.34 5.88 4.55
CA ASN A 144 -0.63 7.09 5.33
C ASN A 144 0.31 8.28 5.02
N ALA A 145 1.29 8.12 4.12
CA ALA A 145 2.08 9.23 3.57
C ALA A 145 1.31 9.97 2.48
N ILE A 146 0.18 9.46 2.02
CA ILE A 146 -0.71 10.11 1.05
C ILE A 146 -1.68 11.00 1.84
N ALA A 147 -1.75 12.28 1.48
CA ALA A 147 -2.76 13.18 2.04
C ALA A 147 -4.16 12.78 1.54
N GLU A 148 -5.12 12.65 2.46
CA GLU A 148 -6.54 12.45 2.16
C GLU A 148 -7.26 13.78 1.95
#